data_AF-A0A357I3V7-F1
#
_entry.id   AF-A0A357I3V7-F1
#
_cell.length_a   1.000
_cell.length_b   1.000
_cell.length_c   1.000
_cell.angle_alpha   90.00
_cell.angle_beta   90.00
_cell.angle_gamma   90.00
#
_symmetry.space_group_name_H-M   'P 1'
#
loop_
_entity.id
_entity.type
_entity.pdbx_description
1 polymer ?
#
loop_
_entity_poly.entity_id
_entity_poly.type
_entity_poly.pdbx_seq_one_letter_code
_entity_poly.pdbx_strand_id
1 'polypeptide(L)'
;MPVQFKHRKTGAPLVPACVKEAANTLLPAQAWQAIAEQHRQRAEKWTTPYRARRAARQMHPIYDFLFIYYRNKPSQLEAWHPGLGIGLQEAPLGDTYKSKHYSCQNGITRLDPALMTDSTRHRMEMVERLCQAVKERPPAFGCFGMHEWAMVYQGDANGEVRHGERLPLRLSQQATDAYVRSRPIQCTHFDAFRFFSPGAKAFNRIQPSKDSRIENEQCGCLHTNMDLYKLAAQCMPWIGSELLWQCFHFAVGARQLDMQA
;
A
#
# COMPACT_ATOMS: atom_id res chain seq x y z
N MET A 1 25.16 -10.84 5.27
CA MET A 1 25.22 -10.39 6.68
C MET A 1 23.81 -10.01 7.12
N PRO A 2 23.29 -10.58 8.22
CA PRO A 2 21.90 -10.36 8.63
C PRO A 2 21.77 -8.97 9.27
N VAL A 3 20.89 -8.14 8.73
CA VAL A 3 20.53 -6.86 9.34
C VAL A 3 19.58 -7.14 10.51
N GLN A 4 20.08 -7.03 11.74
CA GLN A 4 19.26 -7.11 12.94
C GLN A 4 18.36 -5.87 13.03
N PHE A 5 17.06 -6.04 12.87
CA PHE A 5 16.07 -5.00 13.11
C PHE A 5 15.81 -4.89 14.62
N LYS A 6 16.55 -3.99 15.28
CA LYS A 6 16.15 -3.52 16.63
C LYS A 6 14.92 -2.64 16.48
N HIS A 7 13.77 -3.12 16.96
CA HIS A 7 12.59 -2.30 17.20
C HIS A 7 12.92 -1.23 18.26
N ARG A 8 13.41 -0.06 17.82
CA ARG A 8 13.39 1.14 18.65
C ARG A 8 11.99 1.73 18.58
N LYS A 9 11.28 1.71 19.71
CA LYS A 9 10.13 2.59 19.95
C LYS A 9 10.62 4.03 19.95
N THR A 10 10.74 4.66 18.77
CA THR A 10 10.79 6.12 18.67
C THR A 10 9.35 6.58 18.56
N GLY A 11 8.78 7.01 19.69
CA GLY A 11 7.53 7.76 19.69
C GLY A 11 7.78 9.11 19.04
N ALA A 12 7.62 9.17 17.71
CA ALA A 12 7.31 10.42 17.05
C ALA A 12 5.92 10.86 17.54
N PRO A 13 5.68 12.16 17.77
CA PRO A 13 4.36 12.62 18.19
C PRO A 13 3.36 12.23 17.10
N LEU A 14 2.44 11.35 17.47
CA LEU A 14 1.26 11.02 16.68
C LEU A 14 0.49 12.32 16.47
N VAL A 15 0.47 12.82 15.24
CA VAL A 15 -0.44 13.90 14.86
C VAL A 15 -1.85 13.35 15.07
N PRO A 16 -2.66 13.93 15.98
CA PRO A 16 -3.90 13.30 16.39
C PRO A 16 -4.90 13.27 15.23
N ALA A 17 -5.38 12.07 14.93
CA ALA A 17 -6.55 11.86 14.08
C ALA A 17 -7.80 12.32 14.83
N CYS A 18 -8.28 13.53 14.57
CA CYS A 18 -9.66 13.91 14.87
C CYS A 18 -10.08 15.08 13.99
N VAL A 19 -11.11 14.87 13.18
CA VAL A 19 -11.81 15.90 12.42
C VAL A 19 -12.62 16.73 13.42
N LYS A 20 -12.00 17.76 14.01
CA LYS A 20 -12.68 18.81 14.78
C LYS A 20 -11.98 20.12 14.45
N GLU A 21 -12.72 21.03 13.80
CA GLU A 21 -12.35 22.39 13.37
C GLU A 21 -10.89 22.55 12.93
N ALA A 22 -10.64 22.77 11.64
CA ALA A 22 -9.31 23.02 11.11
C ALA A 22 -8.64 24.20 11.82
N ALA A 23 -7.96 23.93 12.93
CA ALA A 23 -7.02 24.82 13.55
C ALA A 23 -5.98 25.09 12.48
N ASN A 24 -6.00 26.31 11.93
CA ASN A 24 -5.34 26.71 10.71
C ASN A 24 -3.83 26.82 10.94
N THR A 25 -3.21 25.68 11.25
CA THR A 25 -1.81 25.57 11.67
C THR A 25 -0.95 26.13 10.57
N LEU A 26 0.01 26.98 10.93
CA LEU A 26 0.94 27.60 10.00
C LEU A 26 2.35 27.11 10.35
N LEU A 27 3.05 26.59 9.35
CA LEU A 27 4.44 26.18 9.49
C LEU A 27 5.34 27.24 8.84
N PRO A 28 6.30 27.80 9.62
CA PRO A 28 7.33 28.66 9.06
C PRO A 28 8.19 27.94 8.02
N ALA A 29 8.75 28.72 7.09
CA ALA A 29 9.54 28.21 5.96
C ALA A 29 10.58 27.17 6.40
N GLN A 30 11.44 27.56 7.33
CA GLN A 30 12.50 26.70 7.86
C GLN A 30 11.97 25.42 8.53
N ALA A 31 10.83 25.51 9.23
CA ALA A 31 10.26 24.39 9.96
C ALA A 31 9.72 23.31 9.00
N TRP A 32 8.90 23.69 8.02
CA TRP A 32 8.35 22.70 7.09
C TRP A 32 9.41 22.16 6.13
N GLN A 33 10.38 22.97 5.72
CA GLN A 33 11.49 22.52 4.88
C GLN A 33 12.33 21.45 5.59
N ALA A 34 12.61 21.63 6.88
CA ALA A 34 13.31 20.62 7.67
C ALA A 34 12.51 19.29 7.77
N ILE A 35 11.18 19.38 7.95
CA ILE A 35 10.31 18.18 7.97
C ILE A 35 10.30 17.49 6.60
N ALA A 36 10.14 18.25 5.52
CA ALA A 36 10.12 17.73 4.16
C ALA A 36 11.45 17.04 3.81
N GLU A 37 12.56 17.62 4.24
CA GLU A 37 13.89 17.05 4.06
C GLU A 37 14.06 15.72 4.80
N GLN A 38 13.69 15.69 6.08
CA GLN A 38 13.75 14.46 6.89
C GLN A 38 12.85 13.36 6.30
N HIS A 39 11.65 13.73 5.83
CA HIS A 39 10.74 12.80 5.17
C HIS A 39 11.35 12.24 3.88
N ARG A 40 11.94 13.10 3.04
CA ARG A 40 12.64 12.70 1.81
C ARG A 40 13.78 11.72 2.10
N GLN A 41 14.68 12.05 3.03
CA GLN A 41 15.79 11.18 3.44
C GLN A 41 15.30 9.82 3.95
N ARG A 42 14.17 9.81 4.68
CA ARG A 42 13.52 8.58 5.15
C ARG A 42 13.00 7.74 3.98
N ALA A 43 12.37 8.35 2.97
CA ALA A 43 11.88 7.67 1.78
C ALA A 43 13.02 7.16 0.88
N GLU A 44 14.09 7.94 0.73
CA GLU A 44 15.26 7.63 -0.11
C GLU A 44 16.01 6.36 0.30
N LYS A 45 15.91 5.95 1.58
CA LYS A 45 16.39 4.63 2.05
C LYS A 45 15.76 3.47 1.29
N TRP A 46 14.57 3.65 0.71
CA TRP A 46 13.84 2.63 -0.04
C TRP A 46 13.86 2.88 -1.54
N THR A 47 13.67 4.13 -1.95
CA THR A 47 13.52 4.50 -3.36
C THR A 47 14.86 4.56 -4.11
N THR A 48 15.95 4.97 -3.47
CA THR A 48 17.29 5.01 -4.09
C THR A 48 17.78 3.60 -4.44
N PRO A 49 17.75 2.60 -3.52
CA PRO A 49 18.07 1.22 -3.88
C PRO A 49 17.16 0.64 -4.97
N TYR A 50 15.86 0.98 -4.97
CA TYR A 50 14.94 0.59 -6.03
C TYR A 50 15.39 1.11 -7.40
N ARG A 51 15.71 2.42 -7.51
CA ARG A 51 16.19 3.02 -8.76
C ARG A 51 17.51 2.40 -9.22
N ALA A 52 18.45 2.18 -8.30
CA ALA A 52 19.73 1.54 -8.61
C ALA A 52 19.54 0.12 -9.18
N ARG A 53 18.68 -0.70 -8.57
CA ARG A 53 18.35 -2.04 -9.09
C ARG A 53 17.72 -1.97 -10.47
N ARG A 54 16.75 -1.08 -10.68
CA ARG A 54 16.11 -0.87 -11.99
C ARG A 54 17.12 -0.49 -13.07
N ALA A 55 18.07 0.40 -12.78
CA ALA A 55 19.13 0.79 -13.70
C ALA A 55 20.05 -0.40 -14.05
N ALA A 56 20.38 -1.24 -13.07
CA ALA A 56 21.17 -2.46 -13.25
C ALA A 56 20.38 -3.65 -13.82
N ARG A 57 19.09 -3.47 -14.19
CA ARG A 57 18.17 -4.55 -14.58
C ARG A 57 18.04 -5.68 -13.53
N GLN A 58 18.32 -5.35 -12.28
CA GLN A 58 18.13 -6.22 -11.12
C GLN A 58 16.76 -5.98 -10.49
N MET A 59 16.35 -6.90 -9.61
CA MET A 59 15.07 -6.80 -8.92
C MET A 59 15.16 -7.41 -7.51
N HIS A 60 14.63 -6.71 -6.52
CA HIS A 60 14.42 -7.24 -5.18
C HIS A 60 12.94 -7.67 -5.03
N PRO A 61 12.65 -8.97 -4.80
CA PRO A 61 11.29 -9.54 -4.91
C PRO A 61 10.26 -8.96 -3.93
N ILE A 62 10.73 -8.42 -2.81
CA ILE A 62 9.89 -7.82 -1.78
C ILE A 62 9.76 -6.30 -2.01
N TYR A 63 10.86 -5.56 -1.96
CA TYR A 63 10.83 -4.09 -1.99
C TYR A 63 10.42 -3.51 -3.33
N ASP A 64 10.83 -4.11 -4.45
CA ASP A 64 10.50 -3.57 -5.77
C ASP A 64 9.06 -3.88 -6.15
N PHE A 65 8.50 -4.97 -5.60
CA PHE A 65 7.11 -5.36 -5.80
C PHE A 65 6.15 -4.23 -5.41
N LEU A 66 6.37 -3.54 -4.28
CA LEU A 66 5.47 -2.47 -3.83
C LEU A 66 5.37 -1.30 -4.82
N PHE A 67 6.45 -0.98 -5.54
CA PHE A 67 6.44 0.08 -6.55
C PHE A 67 5.89 -0.42 -7.90
N ILE A 68 6.19 -1.66 -8.28
CA ILE A 68 5.82 -2.23 -9.57
C ILE A 68 4.34 -2.66 -9.58
N TYR A 69 3.93 -3.42 -8.57
CA TYR A 69 2.59 -3.99 -8.47
C TYR A 69 1.53 -2.88 -8.32
N TYR A 70 1.75 -1.95 -7.39
CA TYR A 70 0.84 -0.83 -7.18
C TYR A 70 1.01 0.32 -8.16
N ARG A 71 2.07 0.31 -8.98
CA ARG A 71 2.40 1.37 -9.94
C ARG A 71 2.55 2.75 -9.27
N ASN A 72 2.96 2.76 -8.00
CA ASN A 72 3.21 3.98 -7.25
C ASN A 72 4.58 4.53 -7.61
N LYS A 73 4.64 5.82 -7.95
CA LYS A 73 5.91 6.48 -8.30
C LYS A 73 6.76 6.66 -7.03
N PRO A 74 8.06 6.32 -7.04
CA PRO A 74 8.94 6.56 -5.90
C PRO A 74 8.94 8.02 -5.42
N SER A 75 8.87 8.97 -6.35
CA SER A 75 8.80 10.40 -6.03
C SER A 75 7.56 10.81 -5.24
N GLN A 76 6.46 10.04 -5.33
CA GLN A 76 5.27 10.28 -4.51
C GLN A 76 5.50 9.94 -3.04
N LEU A 77 6.34 8.94 -2.75
CA LEU A 77 6.72 8.59 -1.38
C LEU A 77 7.72 9.60 -0.80
N GLU A 78 8.55 10.20 -1.66
CA GLU A 78 9.55 11.22 -1.29
C GLU A 78 8.94 12.61 -1.09
N ALA A 79 7.89 12.94 -1.84
CA ALA A 79 7.21 14.22 -1.73
C ALA A 79 6.45 14.33 -0.39
N TRP A 80 6.85 15.30 0.43
CA TRP A 80 6.17 15.59 1.68
C TRP A 80 4.96 16.51 1.45
N HIS A 81 3.83 16.12 2.01
CA HIS A 81 2.57 16.84 2.00
C HIS A 81 2.06 16.92 3.45
N PRO A 82 1.75 18.12 3.96
CA PRO A 82 1.36 18.29 5.36
C PRO A 82 -0.04 17.75 5.68
N GLY A 83 -0.89 17.56 4.66
CA GLY A 83 -2.31 17.25 4.85
C GLY A 83 -3.17 18.50 5.01
N LEU A 84 -4.47 18.30 5.24
CA LEU A 84 -5.46 19.37 5.36
C LEU A 84 -5.27 20.19 6.65
N GLY A 85 -5.66 21.47 6.61
CA GLY A 85 -5.61 22.38 7.77
C GLY A 85 -4.23 22.99 8.07
N ILE A 86 -3.18 22.56 7.35
CA ILE A 86 -1.81 23.05 7.54
C ILE A 86 -1.38 23.92 6.37
N GLY A 87 -0.84 25.10 6.67
CA GLY A 87 -0.30 26.05 5.71
C GLY A 87 1.20 26.19 5.81
N LEU A 88 1.82 26.41 4.67
CA LEU A 88 3.26 26.50 4.53
C LEU A 88 3.63 27.93 4.10
N GLN A 89 4.43 28.62 4.92
CA GLN A 89 4.99 29.92 4.52
C GLN A 89 6.04 29.73 3.42
N GLU A 90 6.02 30.61 2.42
CA GLU A 90 7.05 30.68 1.37
C GLU A 90 7.24 29.35 0.61
N ALA A 91 6.16 28.56 0.48
CA ALA A 91 6.14 27.34 -0.31
C ALA A 91 5.50 27.62 -1.68
N PRO A 92 6.26 27.97 -2.73
CA PRO A 92 5.66 28.27 -4.03
C PRO A 92 4.92 27.06 -4.60
N LEU A 93 3.87 27.33 -5.38
CA LEU A 93 3.24 26.30 -6.20
C LEU A 93 4.25 25.79 -7.24
N GLY A 94 4.20 24.49 -7.54
CA GLY A 94 5.15 23.86 -8.45
C GLY A 94 4.97 22.35 -8.54
N ASP A 95 6.07 21.62 -8.74
CA ASP A 95 6.04 20.18 -8.96
C ASP A 95 5.51 19.38 -7.76
N THR A 96 5.87 19.77 -6.54
CA THR A 96 5.40 19.14 -5.30
C THR A 96 4.01 19.68 -4.93
N TYR A 97 3.88 21.00 -4.75
CA TYR A 97 2.64 21.66 -4.36
C TYR A 97 1.88 22.14 -5.60
N LYS A 98 1.20 21.21 -6.27
CA LYS A 98 0.55 21.48 -7.56
C LYS A 98 -0.68 22.36 -7.41
N SER A 99 -0.84 23.33 -8.32
CA SER A 99 -2.00 24.24 -8.38
C SER A 99 -3.36 23.55 -8.54
N LYS A 100 -3.41 22.28 -8.95
CA LYS A 100 -4.64 21.48 -9.00
C LYS A 100 -5.09 20.92 -7.62
N HIS A 101 -4.29 21.09 -6.58
CA HIS A 101 -4.57 20.60 -5.22
C HIS A 101 -4.32 21.67 -4.16
N TYR A 102 -3.44 22.62 -4.45
CA TYR A 102 -3.00 23.66 -3.54
C TYR A 102 -3.37 25.04 -4.07
N SER A 103 -3.74 25.94 -3.16
CA SER A 103 -3.82 27.37 -3.40
C SER A 103 -2.78 28.12 -2.56
N CYS A 104 -2.33 29.27 -3.07
CA CYS A 104 -1.40 30.14 -2.37
C CYS A 104 -2.04 31.53 -2.22
N GLN A 105 -2.16 32.00 -0.98
CA GLN A 105 -2.72 33.30 -0.65
C GLN A 105 -1.82 33.97 0.39
N ASN A 106 -1.44 35.23 0.17
CA ASN A 106 -0.57 36.01 1.06
C ASN A 106 0.73 35.27 1.46
N GLY A 107 1.34 34.56 0.51
CA GLY A 107 2.58 33.80 0.74
C GLY A 107 2.40 32.50 1.53
N ILE A 108 1.16 32.06 1.77
CA ILE A 108 0.83 30.82 2.47
C ILE A 108 0.19 29.84 1.50
N THR A 109 0.83 28.68 1.32
CA THR A 109 0.32 27.59 0.47
C THR A 109 -0.37 26.53 1.32
N ARG A 110 -1.58 26.14 0.93
CA ARG A 110 -2.44 25.16 1.64
C ARG A 110 -3.09 24.22 0.65
N LEU A 111 -3.41 22.99 1.10
CA LEU A 111 -4.36 22.17 0.36
C LEU A 111 -5.72 22.87 0.34
N ASP A 112 -6.33 22.92 -0.83
CA ASP A 112 -7.59 23.61 -1.04
C ASP A 112 -8.70 22.60 -1.36
N PRO A 113 -9.60 22.29 -0.42
CA PRO A 113 -10.69 21.35 -0.64
C PRO A 113 -11.60 21.75 -1.82
N ALA A 114 -11.67 23.03 -2.19
CA ALA A 114 -12.47 23.47 -3.33
C ALA A 114 -11.89 23.02 -4.68
N LEU A 115 -10.60 22.69 -4.72
CA LEU A 115 -9.92 22.15 -5.91
C LEU A 115 -10.03 20.62 -6.02
N MET A 116 -10.64 19.95 -5.04
CA MET A 116 -10.84 18.50 -5.08
C MET A 116 -11.90 18.14 -6.12
N THR A 117 -11.51 17.34 -7.10
CA THR A 117 -12.45 16.83 -8.11
C THR A 117 -13.41 15.80 -7.54
N ASP A 118 -14.62 15.72 -8.10
CA ASP A 118 -15.63 14.71 -7.70
C ASP A 118 -15.11 13.28 -7.80
N SER A 119 -14.30 12.98 -8.82
CA SER A 119 -13.66 11.66 -8.96
C SER A 119 -12.71 11.35 -7.79
N THR A 120 -12.01 12.35 -7.28
CA THR A 120 -11.11 12.18 -6.13
C THR A 120 -11.91 12.01 -4.85
N ARG A 121 -12.96 12.83 -4.66
CA ARG A 121 -13.89 12.74 -3.54
C ARG A 121 -14.53 11.35 -3.47
N HIS A 122 -15.14 10.91 -4.57
CA HIS A 122 -15.77 9.59 -4.68
C HIS A 122 -14.79 8.45 -4.35
N ARG A 123 -13.54 8.57 -4.80
CA ARG A 123 -12.51 7.58 -4.45
C ARG A 123 -12.23 7.56 -2.95
N MET A 124 -12.08 8.71 -2.31
CA MET A 124 -11.83 8.79 -0.87
C MET A 124 -13.00 8.23 -0.06
N GLU A 125 -14.24 8.54 -0.45
CA GLU A 125 -15.46 7.98 0.15
C GLU A 125 -15.51 6.44 0.02
N MET A 126 -15.14 5.91 -1.16
CA MET A 126 -15.07 4.46 -1.37
C MET A 126 -13.98 3.81 -0.49
N VAL A 127 -12.81 4.42 -0.38
CA VAL A 127 -11.71 3.95 0.48
C VAL A 127 -12.15 3.97 1.95
N GLU A 128 -12.79 5.05 2.40
CA GLU A 128 -13.31 5.17 3.76
C GLU A 128 -14.35 4.08 4.05
N ARG A 129 -15.34 3.91 3.17
CA ARG A 129 -16.37 2.87 3.30
C ARG A 129 -15.77 1.46 3.35
N LEU A 130 -14.75 1.18 2.53
CA LEU A 130 -14.04 -0.09 2.58
C LEU A 130 -13.33 -0.29 3.93
N CYS A 131 -12.60 0.72 4.40
CA CYS A 131 -11.89 0.66 5.68
C CYS A 131 -12.84 0.49 6.87
N GLN A 132 -13.98 1.18 6.88
CA GLN A 132 -15.02 1.03 7.90
C GLN A 132 -15.59 -0.39 7.89
N ALA A 133 -16.01 -0.88 6.72
CA ALA A 133 -16.57 -2.22 6.56
C ALA A 133 -15.59 -3.31 7.00
N VAL A 134 -14.30 -3.16 6.68
CA VAL A 134 -13.24 -4.10 7.09
C VAL A 134 -13.00 -4.04 8.61
N LYS A 135 -12.97 -2.85 9.21
CA LYS A 135 -12.70 -2.64 10.63
C LYS A 135 -13.79 -3.22 11.54
N GLU A 136 -15.05 -3.16 11.11
CA GLU A 136 -16.20 -3.63 11.90
C GLU A 136 -16.36 -5.15 11.89
N ARG A 137 -15.65 -5.85 11.00
CA ARG A 137 -15.76 -7.31 10.87
C ARG A 137 -14.91 -8.04 11.90
N PRO A 138 -15.44 -9.14 12.48
CA PRO A 138 -14.61 -10.10 13.20
C PRO A 138 -13.48 -10.63 12.30
N PRO A 139 -12.23 -10.69 12.77
CA PRO A 139 -11.13 -11.13 11.94
C PRO A 139 -11.21 -12.62 11.60
N ALA A 140 -10.98 -12.95 10.33
CA ALA A 140 -10.87 -14.32 9.83
C ALA A 140 -9.41 -14.65 9.49
N PHE A 141 -8.85 -15.67 10.15
CA PHE A 141 -7.45 -16.09 9.99
C PHE A 141 -7.27 -17.44 9.26
N GLY A 142 -8.34 -17.98 8.67
CA GLY A 142 -8.36 -19.32 8.08
C GLY A 142 -7.65 -19.48 6.71
N CYS A 143 -7.06 -18.42 6.17
CA CYS A 143 -6.50 -18.47 4.82
C CYS A 143 -5.15 -19.21 4.77
N PHE A 144 -4.28 -19.07 5.79
CA PHE A 144 -2.99 -19.76 5.90
C PHE A 144 -2.14 -19.78 4.61
N GLY A 145 -2.13 -18.68 3.85
CA GLY A 145 -1.39 -18.58 2.58
C GLY A 145 -1.91 -19.48 1.44
N MET A 146 -3.07 -20.13 1.60
CA MET A 146 -3.66 -21.02 0.58
C MET A 146 -3.85 -20.34 -0.78
N HIS A 147 -4.03 -19.01 -0.80
CA HIS A 147 -4.16 -18.26 -2.05
C HIS A 147 -2.89 -18.32 -2.91
N GLU A 148 -1.69 -18.35 -2.33
CA GLU A 148 -0.45 -18.42 -3.11
C GLU A 148 -0.32 -19.78 -3.81
N TRP A 149 -0.62 -20.87 -3.09
CA TRP A 149 -0.66 -22.22 -3.68
C TRP A 149 -1.75 -22.37 -4.75
N ALA A 150 -2.89 -21.69 -4.57
CA ALA A 150 -3.96 -21.67 -5.56
C ALA A 150 -3.59 -20.92 -6.86
N MET A 151 -2.69 -19.93 -6.79
CA MET A 151 -2.20 -19.24 -7.99
C MET A 151 -1.34 -20.13 -8.89
N VAL A 152 -0.68 -21.14 -8.31
CA VAL A 152 0.25 -22.05 -9.01
C VAL A 152 -0.27 -23.49 -9.13
N TYR A 153 -1.52 -23.74 -8.77
CA TYR A 153 -2.14 -25.07 -8.86
C TYR A 153 -2.20 -25.58 -10.31
N GLN A 154 -1.70 -26.81 -10.52
CA GLN A 154 -1.49 -27.46 -11.82
C GLN A 154 -0.50 -26.75 -12.78
N GLY A 155 0.35 -25.87 -12.26
CA GLY A 155 1.23 -25.02 -13.07
C GLY A 155 0.49 -23.82 -13.68
N ASP A 156 1.23 -22.90 -14.31
CA ASP A 156 0.61 -21.85 -15.13
C ASP A 156 0.04 -22.41 -16.44
N ALA A 157 -0.65 -21.58 -17.22
CA ALA A 157 -1.30 -21.98 -18.47
C ALA A 157 -0.33 -22.60 -19.53
N ASN A 158 0.98 -22.48 -19.35
CA ASN A 158 2.02 -23.06 -20.19
C ASN A 158 2.79 -24.20 -19.49
N GLY A 159 2.40 -24.60 -18.27
CA GLY A 159 3.12 -25.57 -17.44
C GLY A 159 4.34 -25.01 -16.70
N GLU A 160 4.55 -23.69 -16.73
CA GLU A 160 5.63 -23.01 -16.01
C GLU A 160 5.11 -22.41 -14.69
N VAL A 161 6.00 -22.06 -13.77
CA VAL A 161 5.60 -21.31 -12.57
C VAL A 161 5.91 -19.84 -12.85
N ARG A 162 4.93 -18.94 -12.70
CA ARG A 162 5.21 -17.50 -12.72
C ARG A 162 6.34 -17.18 -11.73
N HIS A 163 7.45 -16.64 -12.23
CA HIS A 163 8.67 -16.36 -11.47
C HIS A 163 9.56 -17.57 -11.11
N GLY A 164 9.35 -18.74 -11.71
CA GLY A 164 10.10 -19.98 -11.41
C GLY A 164 11.61 -19.88 -11.56
N GLU A 165 12.11 -19.08 -12.52
CA GLU A 165 13.54 -18.82 -12.70
C GLU A 165 14.18 -17.96 -11.59
N ARG A 166 13.36 -17.23 -10.81
CA ARG A 166 13.84 -16.22 -9.84
C ARG A 166 13.62 -16.62 -8.39
N LEU A 167 12.58 -17.40 -8.11
CA LEU A 167 12.34 -18.03 -6.80
C LEU A 167 11.74 -19.42 -7.04
N PRO A 168 12.51 -20.51 -6.84
CA PRO A 168 11.98 -21.86 -6.96
C PRO A 168 10.91 -22.09 -5.88
N LEU A 169 9.88 -22.88 -6.21
CA LEU A 169 8.89 -23.30 -5.23
C LEU A 169 9.54 -24.15 -4.14
N ARG A 170 9.07 -24.00 -2.89
CA ARG A 170 9.52 -24.83 -1.77
C ARG A 170 8.99 -26.27 -1.83
N LEU A 171 7.86 -26.46 -2.51
CA LEU A 171 7.22 -27.75 -2.72
C LEU A 171 7.28 -28.12 -4.20
N SER A 172 7.32 -29.43 -4.49
CA SER A 172 7.11 -29.92 -5.86
C SER A 172 5.69 -29.59 -6.33
N GLN A 173 5.47 -29.54 -7.64
CA GLN A 173 4.14 -29.29 -8.19
C GLN A 173 3.11 -30.31 -7.68
N GLN A 174 3.47 -31.59 -7.59
CA GLN A 174 2.59 -32.63 -7.08
C GLN A 174 2.20 -32.41 -5.61
N ALA A 175 3.14 -31.97 -4.77
CA ALA A 175 2.88 -31.67 -3.37
C ALA A 175 2.00 -30.42 -3.21
N THR A 176 2.25 -29.37 -4.00
CA THR A 176 1.39 -28.18 -4.09
C THR A 176 -0.05 -28.54 -4.46
N ASP A 177 -0.20 -29.34 -5.51
CA ASP A 177 -1.50 -29.78 -6.01
C ASP A 177 -2.27 -30.62 -4.99
N ALA A 178 -1.59 -31.55 -4.31
CA ALA A 178 -2.18 -32.34 -3.23
C ALA A 178 -2.60 -31.44 -2.05
N TYR A 179 -1.79 -30.43 -1.70
CA TYR A 179 -2.09 -29.49 -0.64
C TYR A 179 -3.33 -28.64 -0.95
N VAL A 180 -3.44 -28.12 -2.17
CA VAL A 180 -4.62 -27.37 -2.63
C VAL A 180 -5.89 -28.23 -2.59
N ARG A 181 -5.82 -29.50 -3.00
CA ARG A 181 -6.97 -30.42 -2.93
C ARG A 181 -7.33 -30.86 -1.51
N SER A 182 -6.40 -30.78 -0.56
CA SER A 182 -6.59 -31.30 0.80
C SER A 182 -7.61 -30.51 1.64
N ARG A 183 -7.91 -29.26 1.28
CA ARG A 183 -8.76 -28.37 2.09
C ARG A 183 -9.43 -27.28 1.25
N PRO A 184 -10.61 -26.79 1.67
CA PRO A 184 -11.23 -25.62 1.03
C PRO A 184 -10.36 -24.37 1.13
N ILE A 185 -10.37 -23.53 0.09
CA ILE A 185 -9.73 -22.21 0.13
C ILE A 185 -10.76 -21.18 0.63
N GLN A 186 -10.33 -20.24 1.47
CA GLN A 186 -11.19 -19.22 2.08
C GLN A 186 -10.70 -17.80 1.77
N CYS A 187 -10.12 -17.60 0.58
CA CYS A 187 -9.62 -16.29 0.19
C CYS A 187 -10.80 -15.35 -0.03
N THR A 188 -10.80 -14.23 0.66
CA THR A 188 -11.81 -13.18 0.51
C THR A 188 -11.30 -11.96 -0.27
N HIS A 189 -9.99 -11.87 -0.47
CA HIS A 189 -9.34 -10.76 -1.13
C HIS A 189 -9.40 -10.93 -2.66
N PHE A 190 -10.08 -10.01 -3.34
CA PHE A 190 -10.32 -10.15 -4.78
C PHE A 190 -9.04 -10.08 -5.62
N ASP A 191 -8.10 -9.19 -5.26
CA ASP A 191 -6.89 -9.02 -6.06
C ASP A 191 -5.96 -10.25 -6.00
N ALA A 192 -6.01 -11.05 -4.93
CA ALA A 192 -5.38 -12.38 -4.90
C ALA A 192 -6.21 -13.40 -5.67
N PHE A 193 -7.53 -13.44 -5.43
CA PHE A 193 -8.41 -14.41 -6.06
C PHE A 193 -8.38 -14.38 -7.61
N ARG A 194 -8.30 -13.19 -8.22
CA ARG A 194 -8.23 -13.06 -9.68
C ARG A 194 -6.97 -13.69 -10.31
N PHE A 195 -5.95 -13.99 -9.51
CA PHE A 195 -4.74 -14.67 -9.96
C PHE A 195 -4.77 -16.19 -9.76
N PHE A 196 -5.81 -16.75 -9.15
CA PHE A 196 -5.94 -18.21 -9.00
C PHE A 196 -5.89 -18.89 -10.36
N SER A 197 -5.25 -20.07 -10.41
CA SER A 197 -5.31 -20.89 -11.60
C SER A 197 -6.77 -21.28 -11.88
N PRO A 198 -7.17 -21.47 -13.16
CA PRO A 198 -8.55 -21.81 -13.49
C PRO A 198 -9.09 -23.00 -12.71
N GLY A 199 -8.26 -24.05 -12.54
CA GLY A 199 -8.62 -25.25 -11.78
C GLY A 199 -8.74 -25.01 -10.26
N ALA A 200 -8.10 -23.98 -9.72
CA ALA A 200 -8.15 -23.69 -8.29
C ALA A 200 -9.36 -22.85 -7.85
N LYS A 201 -9.98 -22.09 -8.77
CA LYS A 201 -11.07 -21.16 -8.43
C LYS A 201 -12.27 -21.84 -7.79
N ALA A 202 -12.60 -23.05 -8.24
CA ALA A 202 -13.74 -23.82 -7.71
C ALA A 202 -13.53 -24.27 -6.25
N PHE A 203 -12.30 -24.36 -5.76
CA PHE A 203 -12.01 -24.71 -4.36
C PHE A 203 -12.20 -23.55 -3.39
N ASN A 204 -12.32 -22.31 -3.89
CA ASN A 204 -12.56 -21.16 -3.02
C ASN A 204 -14.03 -21.12 -2.60
N ARG A 205 -14.29 -21.04 -1.29
CA ARG A 205 -15.65 -21.06 -0.71
C ARG A 205 -16.55 -19.95 -1.24
N ILE A 206 -15.95 -18.82 -1.61
CA ILE A 206 -16.65 -17.71 -2.25
C ILE A 206 -15.96 -17.37 -3.56
N GLN A 207 -16.61 -16.58 -4.41
CA GLN A 207 -16.06 -16.10 -5.68
C GLN A 207 -15.94 -14.57 -5.60
N PRO A 208 -14.92 -14.01 -4.91
CA PRO A 208 -14.77 -12.58 -4.81
C PRO A 208 -14.70 -11.95 -6.20
N SER A 209 -15.40 -10.84 -6.37
CA SER A 209 -15.36 -9.97 -7.54
C SER A 209 -14.92 -8.56 -7.13
N LYS A 210 -14.59 -7.73 -8.12
CA LYS A 210 -14.27 -6.32 -7.90
C LYS A 210 -15.41 -5.57 -7.21
N ASP A 211 -16.65 -5.88 -7.59
CA ASP A 211 -17.84 -5.18 -7.08
C ASP A 211 -18.20 -5.65 -5.67
N SER A 212 -17.85 -6.90 -5.32
CA SER A 212 -18.07 -7.48 -3.98
C SER A 212 -16.96 -7.18 -2.95
N ARG A 213 -16.00 -6.30 -3.29
CA ARG A 213 -14.83 -6.04 -2.42
C ARG A 213 -15.27 -5.55 -1.04
N ILE A 214 -16.22 -4.63 -0.99
CA ILE A 214 -16.64 -4.02 0.27
C ILE A 214 -17.27 -5.07 1.17
N GLU A 215 -17.97 -6.04 0.61
CA GLU A 215 -18.65 -7.14 1.30
C GLU A 215 -17.66 -8.21 1.78
N ASN A 216 -16.64 -8.51 0.96
CA ASN A 216 -15.78 -9.68 1.18
C ASN A 216 -14.47 -9.39 1.92
N GLU A 217 -13.82 -8.25 1.68
CA GLU A 217 -12.49 -7.95 2.25
C GLU A 217 -12.50 -8.06 3.79
N GLN A 218 -11.44 -8.67 4.35
CA GLN A 218 -11.35 -9.06 5.76
C GLN A 218 -10.15 -8.43 6.45
N CYS A 219 -10.34 -7.97 7.69
CA CYS A 219 -9.27 -7.37 8.48
C CYS A 219 -8.17 -8.37 8.86
N GLY A 220 -8.48 -9.67 8.92
CA GLY A 220 -7.51 -10.74 9.13
C GLY A 220 -6.67 -11.09 7.89
N CYS A 221 -7.01 -10.57 6.70
CA CYS A 221 -6.27 -10.87 5.48
C CYS A 221 -5.01 -10.00 5.38
N LEU A 222 -3.86 -10.66 5.20
CA LEU A 222 -2.58 -9.97 4.97
C LEU A 222 -2.64 -8.99 3.80
N HIS A 223 -3.28 -9.42 2.70
CA HIS A 223 -3.36 -8.65 1.46
C HIS A 223 -4.27 -7.43 1.57
N THR A 224 -5.43 -7.54 2.24
CA THR A 224 -6.30 -6.39 2.52
C THR A 224 -5.53 -5.28 3.25
N ASN A 225 -4.68 -5.65 4.21
CA ASN A 225 -3.88 -4.68 4.96
C ASN A 225 -2.67 -4.16 4.16
N MET A 226 -2.04 -5.00 3.33
CA MET A 226 -0.98 -4.56 2.40
C MET A 226 -1.49 -3.52 1.40
N ASP A 227 -2.73 -3.69 0.92
CA ASP A 227 -3.39 -2.79 -0.03
C ASP A 227 -3.66 -1.39 0.53
N LEU A 228 -3.58 -1.18 1.86
CA LEU A 228 -3.66 0.17 2.44
C LEU A 228 -2.62 1.12 1.84
N TYR A 229 -1.45 0.63 1.43
CA TYR A 229 -0.45 1.46 0.76
C TYR A 229 -0.95 1.98 -0.59
N LYS A 230 -1.58 1.12 -1.40
CA LYS A 230 -2.20 1.51 -2.67
C LYS A 230 -3.33 2.51 -2.45
N LEU A 231 -4.22 2.24 -1.51
CA LEU A 231 -5.36 3.12 -1.22
C LEU A 231 -4.86 4.49 -0.74
N ALA A 232 -3.88 4.52 0.17
CA ALA A 232 -3.27 5.75 0.65
C ALA A 232 -2.62 6.55 -0.50
N ALA A 233 -1.84 5.90 -1.37
CA ALA A 233 -1.22 6.55 -2.52
C ALA A 233 -2.25 7.16 -3.48
N GLN A 234 -3.40 6.52 -3.66
CA GLN A 234 -4.48 7.04 -4.50
C GLN A 234 -5.24 8.23 -3.91
N CYS A 235 -5.13 8.44 -2.60
CA CYS A 235 -5.73 9.55 -1.85
C CYS A 235 -4.77 10.73 -1.62
N MET A 236 -3.50 10.62 -2.03
CA MET A 236 -2.57 11.74 -1.96
C MET A 236 -2.97 12.88 -2.90
N PRO A 237 -2.75 14.15 -2.50
CA PRO A 237 -2.05 14.59 -1.28
C PRO A 237 -2.92 14.73 -0.03
N TRP A 238 -4.22 14.46 -0.12
CA TRP A 238 -5.23 14.85 0.87
C TRP A 238 -5.08 14.23 2.26
N ILE A 239 -4.52 13.03 2.33
CA ILE A 239 -4.33 12.29 3.59
C ILE A 239 -3.00 12.62 4.30
N GLY A 240 -2.14 13.44 3.67
CA GLY A 240 -0.80 13.74 4.18
C GLY A 240 0.20 12.60 4.02
N SER A 241 1.49 12.94 3.99
CA SER A 241 2.56 11.98 3.70
C SER A 241 2.87 11.01 4.85
N GLU A 242 2.51 11.34 6.09
CA GLU A 242 2.77 10.45 7.22
C GLU A 242 1.89 9.20 7.20
N LEU A 243 0.61 9.32 6.84
CA LEU A 243 -0.26 8.15 6.69
C LEU A 243 0.20 7.26 5.52
N LEU A 244 0.55 7.88 4.38
CA LEU A 244 1.14 7.15 3.25
C LEU A 244 2.39 6.36 3.68
N TRP A 245 3.26 6.99 4.46
CA TRP A 245 4.49 6.38 4.95
C TRP A 245 4.20 5.18 5.87
N GLN A 246 3.26 5.32 6.80
CA GLN A 246 2.86 4.23 7.69
C GLN A 246 2.30 3.04 6.91
N CYS A 247 1.43 3.29 5.94
CA CYS A 247 0.90 2.25 5.06
C CYS A 247 2.00 1.59 4.22
N PHE A 248 2.95 2.36 3.68
CA PHE A 248 4.10 1.81 2.95
C PHE A 248 4.95 0.89 3.83
N HIS A 249 5.32 1.35 5.03
CA HIS A 249 6.14 0.58 5.95
C HIS A 249 5.43 -0.71 6.40
N PHE A 250 4.12 -0.64 6.64
CA PHE A 250 3.30 -1.82 6.93
C PHE A 250 3.29 -2.79 5.74
N ALA A 251 3.10 -2.29 4.53
CA ALA A 251 3.08 -3.11 3.32
C ALA A 251 4.42 -3.83 3.06
N VAL A 252 5.55 -3.23 3.44
CA VAL A 252 6.85 -3.92 3.42
C VAL A 252 6.84 -5.14 4.33
N GLY A 253 6.41 -4.99 5.59
CA GLY A 253 6.32 -6.10 6.53
C GLY A 253 5.35 -7.18 6.05
N ALA A 254 4.19 -6.78 5.53
CA ALA A 254 3.21 -7.70 4.98
C ALA A 254 3.78 -8.50 3.80
N ARG A 255 4.46 -7.85 2.84
CA ARG A 255 5.07 -8.54 1.69
C ARG A 255 6.24 -9.44 2.10
N GLN A 256 6.97 -9.10 3.16
CA GLN A 256 8.01 -9.98 3.71
C GLN A 256 7.40 -11.29 4.23
N LEU A 257 6.33 -11.19 5.01
CA LEU A 257 5.62 -12.37 5.53
C LEU A 257 5.01 -13.20 4.41
N ASP A 258 4.40 -12.53 3.43
CA ASP A 258 3.80 -13.14 2.24
C ASP A 258 4.81 -13.99 1.45
N MET A 259 6.03 -13.47 1.26
CA MET A 259 7.11 -14.20 0.55
C MET A 259 7.79 -15.29 1.39
N GLN A 260 7.57 -15.31 2.71
CA GLN A 260 8.10 -16.36 3.61
C GLN A 260 7.18 -17.58 3.70
N ALA A 261 5.89 -17.43 3.36
CA ALA A 261 4.89 -18.50 3.31
C ALA A 261 5.14 -19.48 2.16
#